data_AF-A0A7I8MPS3-F1
#
_entry.id   AF-A0A7I8MPS3-F1
#
_cell.length_a   1.000
_cell.length_b   1.000
_cell.length_c   1.000
_cell.angle_alpha   90.00
_cell.angle_beta   90.00
_cell.angle_gamma   90.00
#
_symmetry.space_group_name_H-M   'P 1'
#
loop_
_entity.id
_entity.type
_entity.pdbx_description
1 polymer ?
#
loop_
_entity_poly.entity_id
_entity_poly.type
_entity_poly.pdbx_seq_one_letter_code
_entity_poly.pdbx_strand_id
1 'polypeptide(L)'
;MEIVDNIALISINETMLVQLASFLIFLFIINRIMFRPLRKTMMEREEYIDGLKTEIVEADRSLDDVKQQIEASESAVRQEAFRMRESLMDDANAQADGIFDSARKNIDEQRAEAEGYVKDQLAEAQKHLEAESRTLAASIMEKVLGRRIAA
;
A
#
# COMPACT_ATOMS: atom_id res chain seq x y z
N MET A 1 19.19 58.99 99.20
CA MET A 1 18.01 58.13 99.03
C MET A 1 17.80 58.03 97.53
N GLU A 2 18.13 56.86 96.99
CA GLU A 2 17.88 56.32 95.64
C GLU A 2 18.21 57.21 94.43
N ILE A 3 19.38 56.93 93.84
CA ILE A 3 19.81 57.41 92.54
C ILE A 3 18.96 56.69 91.48
N VAL A 4 18.14 57.45 90.77
CA VAL A 4 17.39 56.96 89.62
C VAL A 4 18.36 56.87 88.44
N ASP A 5 18.87 55.67 88.18
CA ASP A 5 19.60 55.39 86.96
C ASP A 5 18.62 55.44 85.78
N ASN A 6 18.81 56.44 84.92
CA ASN A 6 18.09 56.57 83.66
C ASN A 6 18.49 55.37 82.79
N ILE A 7 17.64 54.34 82.73
CA ILE A 7 17.90 53.10 81.98
C ILE A 7 17.94 53.47 80.50
N ALA A 8 19.15 53.63 79.97
CA ALA A 8 19.35 53.71 78.53
C ALA A 8 18.74 52.45 77.90
N LEU A 9 17.62 52.61 77.19
CA LEU A 9 16.89 51.54 76.49
C LEU A 9 17.73 50.79 75.45
N ILE A 10 18.93 51.31 75.14
CA ILE A 10 19.94 50.64 74.32
C ILE A 10 21.26 50.72 75.09
N SER A 11 21.56 49.67 75.85
CA SER A 11 22.90 49.42 76.38
C SER A 11 23.50 48.23 75.62
N ILE A 12 24.66 48.44 75.01
CA ILE A 12 25.42 47.35 74.39
C ILE A 12 26.02 46.54 75.53
N ASN A 13 25.43 45.38 75.80
CA ASN A 13 25.80 44.48 76.89
C ASN A 13 26.05 43.06 76.34
N GLU A 14 26.53 42.15 77.18
CA GLU A 14 26.81 40.76 76.80
C GLU A 14 25.57 40.05 76.22
N THR A 15 24.36 40.45 76.62
CA THR A 15 23.12 39.88 76.10
C THR A 15 22.89 40.18 74.62
N MET A 16 23.39 41.31 74.10
CA MET A 16 23.37 41.62 72.66
C MET A 16 24.21 40.60 71.86
N LEU A 17 25.38 40.23 72.38
CA LEU A 17 26.26 39.24 71.74
C LEU A 17 25.59 37.86 71.71
N VAL A 18 24.98 37.47 72.83
CA VAL A 18 24.22 36.20 72.94
C VAL A 18 23.02 36.20 71.98
N GLN A 19 22.27 37.30 71.90
CA GLN A 19 21.14 37.43 70.98
C GLN A 19 21.57 37.34 69.51
N LEU A 20 22.69 37.98 69.14
CA LEU A 20 23.26 37.87 67.79
C LEU A 20 23.66 36.43 67.47
N ALA A 21 24.32 35.74 68.40
CA ALA A 21 24.67 34.33 68.23
C ALA A 21 23.42 33.45 68.05
N SER A 22 22.39 33.64 68.87
CA SER A 22 21.10 32.94 68.73
C SER A 22 20.42 33.22 67.39
N PHE A 23 20.43 34.47 66.91
CA PHE A 23 19.88 34.83 65.60
C PHE A 23 20.64 34.15 64.45
N LEU A 24 21.97 34.13 64.51
CA LEU A 24 22.79 33.45 63.50
C LEU A 24 22.56 31.93 63.49
N ILE A 25 22.45 31.31 64.65
CA ILE A 25 22.11 29.89 64.78
C ILE A 25 20.71 29.63 64.19
N PHE A 26 19.73 30.45 64.52
CA PHE A 26 18.38 30.34 63.98
C PHE A 26 18.35 30.48 62.45
N LEU A 27 19.07 31.47 61.91
CA LEU A 27 19.19 31.68 60.47
C LEU A 27 19.84 30.48 59.77
N PHE A 28 20.87 29.89 60.39
CA PHE A 28 21.48 28.67 59.89
C PHE A 28 20.50 27.49 59.87
N ILE A 29 19.74 27.29 60.96
CA ILE A 29 18.73 26.24 61.08
C ILE A 29 17.63 26.40 60.04
N ILE A 30 17.01 27.59 59.93
CA ILE A 30 15.96 27.85 58.93
C ILE A 30 16.48 27.67 57.51
N ASN A 31 17.68 28.16 57.21
CA ASN A 31 18.26 27.99 55.88
C ASN A 31 18.45 26.49 55.54
N ARG A 32 18.87 25.70 56.52
CA ARG A 32 19.09 24.26 56.35
C ARG A 32 17.79 23.44 56.28
N ILE A 33 16.79 23.78 57.09
CA ILE A 33 15.55 23.01 57.25
C ILE A 33 14.45 23.46 56.29
N MET A 34 14.38 24.75 55.92
CA MET A 34 13.26 25.30 55.14
C MET A 34 13.71 25.81 53.76
N PHE A 35 14.62 26.78 53.70
CA PHE A 35 14.94 27.44 52.43
C PHE A 35 15.66 26.55 51.42
N ARG A 36 16.52 25.64 51.87
CA ARG A 36 17.19 24.66 50.99
C ARG A 36 16.21 23.65 50.39
N PRO A 37 15.41 22.89 51.18
CA PRO A 37 14.48 21.92 50.59
C PRO A 37 13.38 22.59 49.76
N LEU A 38 12.88 23.75 50.17
CA LEU A 38 11.87 24.47 49.39
C LEU A 38 12.37 24.84 47.99
N ARG A 39 13.59 25.40 47.90
CA ARG A 39 14.22 25.73 46.61
C ARG A 39 14.46 24.48 45.77
N LYS A 40 14.94 23.39 46.39
CA LYS A 40 15.14 22.12 45.70
C LYS A 40 13.84 21.62 45.08
N THR A 41 12.74 21.59 45.83
CA THR A 41 11.43 21.14 45.30
C THR A 41 10.88 22.08 44.22
N MET A 42 11.14 23.39 44.30
CA MET A 42 10.77 24.30 43.22
C MET A 42 11.53 24.01 41.93
N MET A 43 12.85 23.79 42.01
CA MET A 43 13.67 23.43 40.85
C MET A 43 13.26 22.07 40.27
N GLU A 44 13.03 21.06 41.11
CA GLU A 44 12.55 19.74 40.66
C GLU A 44 11.22 19.83 39.91
N ARG A 45 10.30 20.70 40.37
CA ARG A 45 9.03 20.93 39.67
C ARG A 45 9.22 21.62 38.33
N GLU A 46 10.10 22.61 38.27
CA GLU A 46 10.40 23.33 37.03
C GLU A 46 11.04 22.39 35.99
N GLU A 47 12.05 21.62 36.39
CA GLU A 47 12.71 20.62 35.55
C GLU A 47 11.74 19.53 35.09
N TYR A 48 10.86 19.05 35.99
CA TYR A 48 9.84 18.07 35.61
C TYR A 48 8.86 18.61 34.57
N ILE A 49 8.38 19.85 34.74
CA ILE A 49 7.45 20.48 33.79
C ILE A 49 8.14 20.73 32.45
N ASP A 50 9.40 21.15 32.43
CA ASP A 50 10.15 21.39 31.20
C ASP A 50 10.47 20.07 30.47
N GLY A 51 10.80 19.02 31.23
CA GLY A 51 10.93 17.66 30.72
C GLY A 51 9.66 17.16 30.05
N LEU A 52 8.50 17.32 30.70
CA LEU A 52 7.21 16.96 30.12
C LEU A 52 6.90 17.71 28.83
N LYS A 53 7.21 19.01 28.75
CA LYS A 53 7.02 19.79 27.51
C LYS A 53 7.87 19.24 26.38
N THR A 54 9.12 18.90 26.68
CA THR A 54 10.05 18.33 25.69
C THR A 54 9.55 16.97 25.21
N GLU A 55 9.15 16.10 26.13
CA GLU A 55 8.59 14.77 25.81
C GLU A 55 7.32 14.88 24.94
N ILE A 56 6.44 15.84 25.22
CA ILE A 56 5.25 16.10 24.38
C ILE A 56 5.65 16.49 22.96
N VAL A 57 6.64 17.38 22.80
CA VAL A 57 7.12 17.80 21.47
C VAL A 57 7.77 16.64 20.72
N GLU A 58 8.54 15.79 21.41
CA GLU A 58 9.14 14.59 20.80
C GLU A 58 8.08 13.55 20.41
N ALA A 59 7.07 13.34 21.25
CA ALA A 59 5.95 12.45 20.95
C ALA A 59 5.15 12.92 19.73
N ASP A 60 4.89 14.23 19.61
CA ASP A 60 4.19 14.83 18.47
C ASP A 60 4.99 14.65 17.17
N ARG A 61 6.31 14.91 17.22
CA ARG A 61 7.21 14.66 16.08
C ARG A 61 7.25 13.20 15.66
N SER A 62 7.32 12.28 16.62
CA SER A 62 7.30 10.84 16.36
C SER A 62 5.99 10.40 15.70
N LEU A 63 4.87 10.96 16.17
CA LEU A 63 3.56 10.69 15.61
C LEU A 63 3.43 11.20 14.16
N ASP A 64 3.96 12.38 13.86
CA ASP A 64 3.99 12.91 12.50
C ASP A 64 4.92 12.10 11.57
N ASP A 65 6.07 11.63 12.04
CA ASP A 65 6.95 10.75 11.28
C ASP A 65 6.26 9.42 10.95
N VAL A 66 5.59 8.79 11.93
CA VAL A 66 4.82 7.56 11.72
C VAL A 66 3.69 7.77 10.71
N LYS A 67 2.97 8.90 10.77
CA LYS A 67 1.94 9.24 9.76
C LYS A 67 2.55 9.34 8.37
N GLN A 68 3.65 10.06 8.21
CA GLN A 68 4.33 10.20 6.92
C GLN A 68 4.81 8.85 6.38
N GLN A 69 5.35 7.98 7.24
CA GLN A 69 5.75 6.63 6.84
C GLN A 69 4.55 5.78 6.38
N ILE A 70 3.41 5.88 7.07
CA ILE A 70 2.18 5.18 6.68
C ILE A 70 1.69 5.69 5.32
N GLU A 71 1.60 7.00 5.12
CA GLU A 71 1.16 7.59 3.85
C GLU A 71 2.09 7.22 2.68
N ALA A 72 3.41 7.24 2.92
CA ALA A 72 4.40 6.82 1.92
C ALA A 72 4.28 5.33 1.57
N SER A 73 4.09 4.49 2.58
CA SER A 73 3.88 3.05 2.41
C SER A 73 2.60 2.73 1.65
N GLU A 74 1.48 3.39 2.01
CA GLU A 74 0.21 3.22 1.32
C GLU A 74 0.31 3.64 -0.16
N SER A 75 0.95 4.78 -0.43
CA SER A 75 1.19 5.26 -1.80
C SER A 75 2.04 4.28 -2.61
N ALA A 76 3.11 3.73 -2.01
CA ALA A 76 3.98 2.74 -2.64
C ALA A 76 3.22 1.43 -2.96
N VAL A 77 2.46 0.90 -2.00
CA VAL A 77 1.65 -0.32 -2.21
C VAL A 77 0.61 -0.09 -3.29
N ARG A 78 -0.03 1.09 -3.32
CA ARG A 78 -1.02 1.43 -4.34
C ARG A 78 -0.39 1.51 -5.74
N GLN A 79 0.78 2.13 -5.85
CA GLN A 79 1.51 2.19 -7.12
C GLN A 79 1.92 0.80 -7.60
N GLU A 80 2.40 -0.06 -6.70
CA GLU A 80 2.76 -1.43 -7.02
C GLU A 80 1.55 -2.26 -7.47
N ALA A 81 0.41 -2.12 -6.79
CA ALA A 81 -0.84 -2.77 -7.19
C ALA A 81 -1.30 -2.32 -8.59
N PHE A 82 -1.14 -1.04 -8.94
CA PHE A 82 -1.45 -0.55 -10.28
C PHE A 82 -0.52 -1.15 -11.34
N ARG A 83 0.80 -1.20 -11.08
CA ARG A 83 1.78 -1.82 -11.99
C ARG A 83 1.49 -3.31 -12.19
N MET A 84 1.21 -4.03 -11.12
CA MET A 84 0.86 -5.45 -11.19
C MET A 84 -0.41 -5.67 -12.01
N ARG A 85 -1.43 -4.83 -11.81
CA ARG A 85 -2.66 -4.90 -12.59
C ARG A 85 -2.40 -4.63 -14.08
N GLU A 86 -1.60 -3.62 -14.41
CA GLU A 86 -1.23 -3.29 -15.79
C GLU A 86 -0.49 -4.46 -16.46
N SER A 87 0.53 -5.01 -15.78
CA SER A 87 1.26 -6.19 -16.27
C SER A 87 0.33 -7.39 -16.48
N LEU A 88 -0.60 -7.65 -15.55
CA LEU A 88 -1.57 -8.74 -15.70
C LEU A 88 -2.52 -8.51 -16.87
N MET A 89 -2.93 -7.26 -17.13
CA MET A 89 -3.77 -6.91 -18.27
C MET A 89 -3.02 -7.11 -19.59
N ASP A 90 -1.77 -6.69 -19.66
CA ASP A 90 -0.93 -6.86 -20.85
C ASP A 90 -0.67 -8.34 -21.15
N ASP A 91 -0.33 -9.13 -20.12
CA ASP A 91 -0.14 -10.58 -20.25
C ASP A 91 -1.44 -11.29 -20.68
N ALA A 92 -2.58 -10.88 -20.13
CA ALA A 92 -3.88 -11.43 -20.49
C ALA A 92 -4.26 -11.08 -21.93
N ASN A 93 -4.00 -9.85 -22.38
CA ASN A 93 -4.23 -9.42 -23.76
C ASN A 93 -3.34 -10.20 -24.73
N ALA A 94 -2.05 -10.35 -24.43
CA ALA A 94 -1.12 -11.13 -25.26
C ALA A 94 -1.55 -12.60 -25.38
N GLN A 95 -2.02 -13.20 -24.28
CA GLN A 95 -2.58 -14.56 -24.29
C GLN A 95 -3.87 -14.64 -25.11
N ALA A 96 -4.77 -13.68 -24.96
CA ALA A 96 -6.02 -13.62 -25.72
C ALA A 96 -5.72 -13.53 -27.23
N ASP A 97 -4.82 -12.64 -27.64
CA ASP A 97 -4.40 -12.48 -29.03
C ASP A 97 -3.80 -13.78 -29.58
N GLY A 98 -2.94 -14.46 -28.81
CA GLY A 98 -2.39 -15.76 -29.19
C GLY A 98 -3.46 -16.85 -29.36
N ILE A 99 -4.50 -16.86 -28.51
CA ILE A 99 -5.64 -17.76 -28.65
C ILE A 99 -6.42 -17.44 -29.92
N PHE A 100 -6.72 -16.17 -30.19
CA PHE A 100 -7.42 -15.76 -31.42
C PHE A 100 -6.65 -16.13 -32.68
N ASP A 101 -5.33 -15.91 -32.70
CA ASP A 101 -4.49 -16.27 -33.83
C ASP A 101 -4.46 -17.79 -34.08
N SER A 102 -4.37 -18.59 -33.01
CA SER A 102 -4.42 -20.05 -33.12
C SER A 102 -5.78 -20.54 -33.61
N ALA A 103 -6.88 -19.98 -33.10
CA ALA A 103 -8.23 -20.29 -33.54
C ALA A 103 -8.42 -19.93 -35.02
N ARG A 104 -7.88 -18.80 -35.46
CA ARG A 104 -7.95 -18.37 -36.86
C ARG A 104 -7.20 -19.33 -37.79
N LYS A 105 -5.99 -19.75 -37.42
CA LYS A 105 -5.22 -20.76 -38.16
C LYS A 105 -5.98 -22.08 -38.27
N ASN A 106 -6.56 -22.56 -37.17
CA ASN A 106 -7.36 -23.79 -37.17
C ASN A 106 -8.59 -23.67 -38.09
N ILE A 107 -9.26 -22.52 -38.12
CA ILE A 107 -10.40 -22.26 -39.02
C ILE A 107 -9.93 -22.28 -40.48
N ASP A 108 -8.81 -21.63 -40.79
CA ASP A 108 -8.27 -21.60 -42.15
C ASP A 108 -7.83 -22.99 -42.63
N GLU A 109 -7.23 -23.80 -41.75
CA GLU A 109 -6.88 -25.21 -42.02
C GLU A 109 -8.13 -26.07 -42.28
N GLN A 110 -9.14 -26.00 -41.40
CA GLN A 110 -10.40 -26.73 -41.59
C GLN A 110 -11.13 -26.31 -42.87
N ARG A 111 -11.07 -25.02 -43.22
CA ARG A 111 -11.66 -24.52 -44.46
C ARG A 111 -10.93 -25.09 -45.68
N ALA A 112 -9.60 -25.11 -45.67
CA ALA A 112 -8.81 -25.67 -46.76
C ALA A 112 -9.08 -27.18 -46.93
N GLU A 113 -9.20 -27.92 -45.83
CA GLU A 113 -9.57 -29.33 -45.83
C GLU A 113 -10.98 -29.55 -46.42
N ALA A 114 -11.97 -28.77 -45.97
CA ALA A 114 -13.33 -28.85 -46.48
C ALA A 114 -13.42 -28.50 -47.97
N GLU A 115 -12.71 -27.46 -48.44
CA GLU A 115 -12.62 -27.10 -49.85
C GLU A 115 -11.97 -28.21 -50.70
N GLY A 116 -10.97 -28.91 -50.16
CA GLY A 116 -10.36 -30.09 -50.78
C GLY A 116 -11.36 -31.24 -50.91
N TYR A 117 -12.04 -31.58 -49.80
CA TYR A 117 -13.04 -32.64 -49.78
C TYR A 117 -14.19 -32.40 -50.77
N VAL A 118 -14.69 -31.17 -50.85
CA VAL A 118 -15.73 -30.79 -51.82
C VAL A 118 -15.24 -30.92 -53.26
N LYS A 119 -13.98 -30.55 -53.56
CA LYS A 119 -13.41 -30.72 -54.90
C LYS A 119 -13.32 -32.19 -55.30
N ASP A 120 -12.89 -33.04 -54.38
CA ASP A 120 -12.79 -34.49 -54.63
C ASP A 120 -14.17 -35.10 -54.88
N GLN A 121 -15.17 -34.75 -54.06
CA GLN A 121 -16.55 -35.18 -54.26
C GLN A 121 -17.12 -34.69 -55.60
N LEU A 122 -16.82 -33.45 -56.01
CA LEU A 122 -17.28 -32.91 -57.29
C LEU A 122 -16.66 -33.68 -58.46
N ALA A 123 -15.36 -34.02 -58.38
CA ALA A 123 -14.66 -34.79 -59.40
C ALA A 123 -15.20 -36.23 -59.50
N GLU A 124 -15.52 -36.86 -58.37
CA GLU A 124 -16.15 -38.19 -58.33
C GLU A 124 -17.57 -38.15 -58.91
N ALA A 125 -18.39 -37.17 -58.51
CA ALA A 125 -19.73 -36.98 -59.06
C ALA A 125 -19.72 -36.73 -60.57
N GLN A 126 -18.76 -35.95 -61.10
CA GLN A 126 -18.61 -35.73 -62.54
C GLN A 126 -18.31 -37.04 -63.30
N LYS A 127 -17.43 -37.89 -62.77
CA LYS A 127 -17.14 -39.20 -63.38
C LYS A 127 -18.37 -40.11 -63.41
N HIS A 128 -19.13 -40.15 -62.31
CA HIS A 128 -20.39 -40.89 -62.26
C HIS A 128 -21.41 -40.34 -63.27
N LEU A 129 -21.54 -39.02 -63.37
CA LEU A 129 -22.46 -38.37 -64.28
C LEU A 129 -22.12 -38.62 -65.76
N GLU A 130 -20.84 -38.65 -66.13
CA GLU A 130 -20.41 -39.03 -67.49
C GLU A 130 -20.78 -40.48 -67.83
N ALA A 131 -20.59 -41.41 -66.90
CA ALA A 131 -20.96 -42.81 -67.09
C ALA A 131 -22.48 -42.99 -67.24
N GLU A 132 -23.26 -42.32 -66.39
CA GLU A 132 -24.72 -42.32 -66.48
C GLU A 132 -25.22 -41.64 -67.76
N SER A 133 -24.61 -40.52 -68.17
CA SER A 133 -24.95 -39.79 -69.39
C SER A 133 -24.76 -40.66 -70.64
N ARG A 134 -23.66 -41.42 -70.73
CA ARG A 134 -23.44 -42.38 -71.83
C ARG A 134 -24.52 -43.46 -71.86
N THR A 135 -24.86 -43.99 -70.69
CA THR A 135 -25.89 -45.03 -70.55
C THR A 135 -27.28 -44.50 -70.95
N LEU A 136 -27.61 -43.27 -70.53
CA LEU A 136 -28.85 -42.60 -70.89
C LEU A 136 -28.91 -42.28 -72.39
N ALA A 137 -27.81 -41.80 -72.99
CA ALA A 137 -27.72 -41.54 -74.42
C ALA A 137 -27.94 -42.82 -75.24
N ALA A 138 -27.34 -43.95 -74.84
CA ALA A 138 -27.59 -45.25 -75.45
C ALA A 138 -29.06 -45.66 -75.37
N SER A 139 -29.69 -45.49 -74.19
CA SER A 139 -31.12 -45.77 -73.99
C SER A 139 -32.04 -44.91 -74.87
N ILE A 140 -31.71 -43.62 -75.02
CA ILE A 140 -32.45 -42.71 -75.91
C ILE A 140 -32.27 -43.14 -77.37
N MET A 141 -31.04 -43.45 -77.80
CA MET A 141 -30.77 -43.92 -79.16
C MET A 141 -31.52 -45.23 -79.48
N GLU A 142 -31.56 -46.20 -78.56
CA GLU A 142 -32.35 -47.42 -78.74
C GLU A 142 -33.86 -47.15 -78.88
N LYS A 143 -34.41 -46.23 -78.07
CA LYS A 143 -35.82 -45.85 -78.16
C LYS A 143 -36.18 -45.12 -79.44
N VAL A 144 -35.30 -44.25 -79.95
CA VAL A 144 -35.53 -43.46 -81.17
C VAL A 144 -35.33 -44.31 -82.43
N LEU A 145 -34.36 -45.23 -82.46
CA LEU A 145 -34.04 -46.05 -83.64
C LEU A 145 -34.85 -47.37 -83.71
N GLY A 146 -35.61 -47.71 -82.67
CA GLY A 146 -36.52 -48.87 -82.66
C GLY A 146 -35.83 -50.24 -82.74
N ARG A 147 -34.52 -50.29 -82.51
CA ARG A 147 -33.66 -51.49 -82.57
C ARG A 147 -32.59 -51.40 -81.48
N ARG A 148 -32.28 -52.51 -80.80
CA ARG A 148 -31.17 -52.58 -79.84
C ARG A 148 -29.83 -52.31 -80.51
N ILE A 149 -29.03 -51.44 -79.92
CA ILE A 149 -27.67 -51.13 -80.39
C ILE A 149 -26.73 -51.68 -79.34
N ALA A 150 -25.95 -52.69 -79.72
CA ALA A 150 -25.01 -53.35 -78.82
C ALA A 150 -23.61 -52.75 -78.96
N ALA A 151 -23.03 -52.42 -77.80
CA ALA A 151 -21.69 -51.88 -77.52
C ALA A 151 -21.47 -50.39 -77.84
#